data_AF-A0A1N7K6B1-F1
#
_entry.id   AF-A0A1N7K6B1-F1
#
_cell.length_a   1.000
_cell.length_b   1.000
_cell.length_c   1.000
_cell.angle_alpha   90.00
_cell.angle_beta   90.00
_cell.angle_gamma   90.00
#
_symmetry.space_group_name_H-M   'P 1'
#
loop_
_entity.id
_entity.type
_entity.pdbx_description
1 polymer ?
#
loop_
_entity_poly.entity_id
_entity_poly.type
_entity_poly.pdbx_seq_one_letter_code
_entity_poly.pdbx_strand_id
1 'polypeptide(L)'
;MSKPSKLSLLATALHILLAILFFKYDEWLYTYDLENLAIFILISLVIAALMLAIQSRKTLLGVLLIIANSICLVFGLFLWYFAVNYTFKV
;
A
#
# COMPACT_ATOMS: atom_id res chain seq x y z
N MET A 1 5.81 9.68 -21.01
CA MET A 1 5.15 9.46 -19.69
C MET A 1 4.72 10.78 -19.09
N SER A 2 3.48 10.89 -18.63
CA SER A 2 2.93 12.11 -18.01
C SER A 2 3.50 12.31 -16.60
N LYS A 3 3.66 13.56 -16.13
CA LYS A 3 4.11 13.88 -14.75
C LYS A 3 3.39 13.04 -13.66
N PRO A 4 2.05 12.85 -13.68
CA PRO A 4 1.36 12.01 -12.68
C PRO A 4 1.78 10.54 -12.70
N SER A 5 2.14 9.98 -13.86
CA SER A 5 2.60 8.58 -13.93
C SER A 5 3.94 8.36 -13.21
N LYS A 6 4.84 9.36 -13.22
CA LYS A 6 6.12 9.30 -12.49
C LYS A 6 5.90 9.37 -10.97
N LEU A 7 4.99 10.22 -10.52
CA LEU A 7 4.63 10.34 -9.10
C LEU A 7 3.94 9.08 -8.58
N SER A 8 3.01 8.51 -9.37
CA SER A 8 2.37 7.23 -9.03
C SER A 8 3.40 6.10 -8.92
N LEU A 9 4.36 6.04 -9.85
CA LEU A 9 5.43 5.04 -9.81
C LEU A 9 6.35 5.24 -8.59
N LEU A 10 6.67 6.49 -8.24
CA LEU A 10 7.44 6.80 -7.02
C LEU A 10 6.69 6.40 -5.76
N ALA A 11 5.38 6.70 -5.67
CA ALA A 11 4.54 6.28 -4.55
C ALA A 11 4.47 4.75 -4.44
N THR A 12 4.36 4.05 -5.58
CA THR A 12 4.38 2.58 -5.65
C THR A 12 5.73 2.02 -5.19
N ALA A 13 6.84 2.63 -5.60
CA ALA A 13 8.18 2.24 -5.16
C ALA A 13 8.40 2.49 -3.66
N LEU A 14 7.93 3.63 -3.14
CA LEU A 14 7.95 3.94 -1.72
C LEU A 14 7.15 2.90 -0.92
N HIS A 15 5.99 2.49 -1.43
CA HIS A 15 5.15 1.45 -0.83
C HIS A 15 5.87 0.12 -0.72
N ILE A 16 6.54 -0.32 -1.78
CA ILE A 16 7.32 -1.57 -1.75
C ILE A 16 8.46 -1.48 -0.73
N LEU A 17 9.20 -0.36 -0.72
CA LEU A 17 10.30 -0.16 0.23
C LEU A 17 9.81 -0.15 1.69
N LEU A 18 8.70 0.55 1.97
CA LEU A 18 8.08 0.57 3.29
C LEU A 18 7.57 -0.81 3.70
N ALA A 19 6.95 -1.56 2.78
CA ALA A 19 6.49 -2.91 3.06
C ALA A 19 7.66 -3.83 3.46
N ILE A 20 8.78 -3.80 2.70
CA ILE A 20 9.99 -4.56 3.03
C ILE A 20 10.54 -4.14 4.40
N LEU A 21 10.54 -2.84 4.69
CA LEU A 21 11.03 -2.32 5.96
C LEU A 21 10.15 -2.79 7.12
N PHE A 22 8.83 -2.75 6.98
CA PHE A 22 7.91 -3.27 8.00
C PHE A 22 8.08 -4.77 8.21
N PHE A 23 8.23 -5.56 7.14
CA PHE A 23 8.55 -6.99 7.28
C PHE A 23 9.87 -7.25 8.02
N LYS A 24 10.89 -6.40 7.82
CA LYS A 24 12.17 -6.54 8.52
C LYS A 24 12.06 -6.20 10.02
N TYR A 25 11.17 -5.29 10.38
CA TYR A 25 10.97 -4.81 11.76
C TYR A 25 9.67 -5.32 12.36
N ASP A 26 9.15 -6.46 11.88
CA ASP A 26 7.89 -7.05 12.31
C ASP A 26 7.84 -7.30 13.82
N GLU A 27 8.88 -7.93 14.37
CA GLU A 27 8.99 -8.17 15.82
C GLU A 27 8.94 -6.86 16.65
N TRP A 28 9.53 -5.79 16.13
CA TRP A 28 9.49 -4.48 16.78
C TRP A 28 8.09 -3.86 16.67
N LEU A 29 7.47 -3.93 15.49
CA LEU A 29 6.11 -3.45 15.29
C LEU A 29 5.12 -4.17 16.22
N TYR A 30 5.29 -5.48 16.42
CA TYR A 30 4.52 -6.26 17.37
C TYR A 30 4.81 -5.84 18.82
N THR A 31 6.08 -5.73 19.20
CA THR A 31 6.48 -5.38 20.58
C THR A 31 5.93 -4.02 21.02
N TYR A 32 5.78 -3.07 20.11
CA TYR A 32 5.25 -1.73 20.38
C TYR A 32 3.78 -1.55 20.02
N ASP A 33 3.05 -2.62 19.64
CA ASP A 33 1.64 -2.58 19.22
C ASP A 33 1.37 -1.60 18.05
N LEU A 34 2.32 -1.56 17.10
CA LEU A 34 2.32 -0.65 15.93
C LEU A 34 1.93 -1.35 14.62
N GLU A 35 1.60 -2.65 14.63
CA GLU A 35 1.24 -3.42 13.44
C GLU A 35 0.06 -2.80 12.70
N ASN A 36 -0.99 -2.44 13.43
CA ASN A 36 -2.15 -1.75 12.88
C ASN A 36 -1.75 -0.41 12.25
N LEU A 37 -0.87 0.37 12.87
CA LEU A 37 -0.41 1.62 12.27
C LEU A 37 0.39 1.38 10.97
N ALA A 38 1.22 0.34 10.95
CA ALA A 38 2.00 -0.04 9.76
C ALA A 38 1.11 -0.44 8.57
N ILE A 39 0.11 -1.29 8.80
CA ILE A 39 -0.84 -1.67 7.74
C ILE A 39 -1.62 -0.43 7.24
N PHE A 40 -1.93 0.53 8.12
CA PHE A 40 -2.68 1.73 7.77
C PHE A 40 -1.87 2.60 6.81
N ILE A 41 -0.59 2.79 7.13
CA ILE A 41 0.36 3.55 6.32
C ILE A 41 0.49 2.91 4.93
N LEU A 42 0.63 1.58 4.85
CA LEU A 42 0.72 0.87 3.57
C LEU A 42 -0.54 1.08 2.71
N ILE A 43 -1.73 0.89 3.28
CA ILE A 43 -3.00 1.09 2.57
C ILE A 43 -3.14 2.53 2.08
N SER A 44 -2.86 3.50 2.94
CA SER A 44 -2.93 4.93 2.60
C SER A 44 -2.03 5.27 1.41
N LEU A 45 -0.85 4.67 1.37
CA LEU A 45 0.13 4.88 0.32
C LEU A 45 -0.30 4.25 -1.01
N VAL A 46 -0.92 3.07 -0.97
CA VAL A 46 -1.53 2.44 -2.16
C VAL A 46 -2.68 3.30 -2.71
N ILE A 47 -3.54 3.85 -1.84
CA ILE A 47 -4.64 4.75 -2.25
C ILE A 47 -4.06 5.99 -2.94
N ALA A 48 -3.02 6.60 -2.38
CA ALA A 48 -2.36 7.76 -2.98
C ALA A 48 -1.75 7.41 -4.36
N ALA A 49 -1.08 6.26 -4.46
CA ALA A 49 -0.53 5.77 -5.73
C ALA A 49 -1.64 5.54 -6.78
N LEU A 50 -2.81 5.04 -6.37
CA LEU A 50 -3.98 4.82 -7.20
C LEU A 50 -4.58 6.14 -7.72
N MET A 51 -4.76 7.13 -6.85
CA MET A 51 -5.26 8.46 -7.26
C MET A 51 -4.37 9.09 -8.32
N LEU A 52 -3.05 9.01 -8.15
CA LEU A 52 -2.08 9.51 -9.13
C LEU A 52 -2.11 8.69 -10.43
N ALA A 53 -2.29 7.37 -10.33
CA ALA A 53 -2.37 6.49 -11.49
C ALA A 53 -3.62 6.80 -12.34
N ILE A 54 -4.77 7.04 -11.71
CA ILE A 54 -6.05 7.41 -12.36
C ILE A 54 -5.93 8.73 -13.13
N GLN A 55 -5.18 9.71 -12.59
CA GLN A 55 -4.88 10.96 -13.32
C GLN A 55 -4.02 10.71 -14.57
N SER A 56 -3.24 9.63 -14.58
CA SER A 56 -2.38 9.22 -15.70
C SER A 56 -2.97 8.13 -16.62
N ARG A 57 -4.26 7.80 -16.46
CA ARG A 57 -4.97 6.69 -17.15
C ARG A 57 -4.89 6.68 -18.68
N LYS A 58 -4.53 7.80 -19.29
CA LYS A 58 -4.35 7.93 -20.75
C LYS A 58 -3.08 7.23 -21.28
N THR A 59 -2.24 6.69 -20.39
CA THR A 59 -0.99 6.01 -20.76
C THR A 59 -1.05 4.54 -20.36
N LEU A 60 -0.46 3.64 -21.17
CA LEU A 60 -0.38 2.20 -20.87
C LEU A 60 0.19 1.94 -19.47
N LEU A 61 1.26 2.65 -19.11
CA LEU A 61 1.86 2.58 -17.78
C LEU A 61 0.88 2.99 -16.68
N GLY A 62 0.12 4.07 -16.88
CA GLY A 62 -0.90 4.50 -15.94
C GLY A 62 -1.97 3.41 -15.71
N VAL A 63 -2.41 2.74 -16.77
CA VAL A 63 -3.37 1.62 -16.67
C VAL A 63 -2.77 0.44 -15.90
N LEU A 64 -1.53 0.05 -16.20
CA LEU A 64 -0.84 -1.03 -15.47
C LEU A 64 -0.68 -0.70 -13.99
N LEU A 65 -0.31 0.56 -13.66
CA LEU A 65 -0.20 1.03 -12.28
C LEU A 65 -1.54 1.03 -11.56
N ILE A 66 -2.66 1.35 -12.24
CA ILE A 66 -4.00 1.24 -11.66
C ILE A 66 -4.31 -0.21 -11.30
N ILE A 67 -4.04 -1.16 -12.21
CA ILE A 67 -4.35 -2.58 -11.98
C ILE A 67 -3.51 -3.11 -10.82
N ALA A 68 -2.19 -2.89 -10.85
CA ALA A 68 -1.29 -3.37 -9.80
C ALA A 68 -1.64 -2.79 -8.41
N ASN A 69 -1.82 -1.47 -8.32
CA ASN A 69 -2.19 -0.84 -7.05
C ASN A 69 -3.60 -1.23 -6.59
N SER A 70 -4.55 -1.49 -7.50
CA SER A 70 -5.88 -2.01 -7.13
C SER A 70 -5.79 -3.38 -6.46
N ILE A 71 -4.96 -4.28 -7.00
CA ILE A 71 -4.73 -5.61 -6.41
C ILE A 71 -4.09 -5.46 -5.02
N CYS A 72 -3.05 -4.62 -4.89
CA CYS A 72 -2.43 -4.34 -3.60
C CYS A 72 -3.42 -3.76 -2.59
N LEU A 73 -4.34 -2.89 -3.02
CA LEU A 73 -5.35 -2.30 -2.14
C LEU A 73 -6.31 -3.35 -1.60
N VAL A 74 -6.83 -4.23 -2.47
CA VAL A 74 -7.73 -5.33 -2.05
C VAL A 74 -7.02 -6.24 -1.05
N PHE A 75 -5.77 -6.60 -1.31
CA PHE A 75 -4.99 -7.44 -0.41
C PHE A 75 -4.70 -6.74 0.93
N GLY A 76 -4.32 -5.46 0.90
CA GLY A 76 -4.10 -4.66 2.11
C GLY A 76 -5.37 -4.51 2.94
N LEU A 77 -6.51 -4.22 2.31
CA LEU A 77 -7.81 -4.14 3.00
C LEU A 77 -8.25 -5.48 3.59
N PHE A 78 -7.96 -6.59 2.91
CA PHE A 78 -8.19 -7.93 3.45
C PHE A 78 -7.35 -8.19 4.70
N LEU A 79 -6.04 -7.90 4.66
CA LEU A 79 -5.17 -8.03 5.83
C LEU A 79 -5.59 -7.10 6.97
N TRP A 80 -5.98 -5.87 6.67
CA TRP A 80 -6.53 -4.93 7.65
C TRP A 80 -7.81 -5.43 8.30
N TYR A 81 -8.74 -5.98 7.50
CA TYR A 81 -9.95 -6.59 8.02
C TYR A 81 -9.62 -7.72 8.99
N PHE A 82 -8.65 -8.57 8.65
CA PHE A 82 -8.16 -9.60 9.56
C PHE A 82 -7.54 -9.00 10.83
N ALA A 83 -6.70 -7.98 10.69
CA ALA A 83 -6.04 -7.32 11.81
C ALA A 83 -7.06 -6.75 12.82
N VAL A 84 -8.09 -6.06 12.32
CA VAL A 84 -9.12 -5.44 13.17
C VAL A 84 -10.08 -6.45 13.79
N ASN A 85 -10.40 -7.55 13.10
CA ASN A 85 -11.45 -8.48 13.54
C ASN A 85 -10.94 -9.74 14.24
N TYR A 86 -9.69 -10.14 13.99
CA TYR A 86 -9.16 -11.43 14.44
C TYR A 86 -7.90 -11.33 15.30
N THR A 87 -7.22 -10.19 15.37
CA THR A 87 -5.95 -10.12 16.12
C THR A 87 -6.10 -10.24 17.63
N PHE A 88 -7.30 -10.09 18.24
CA PHE A 88 -7.52 -10.50 19.63
C PHE A 88 -8.96 -10.99 19.90
N LYS A 89 -9.22 -12.27 19.61
CA LYS A 89 -10.12 -13.11 20.42
C LYS A 89 -9.31 -14.30 20.95
N VAL A 90 -8.45 -14.02 21.91
CA VAL A 90 -7.90 -15.02 22.85
C VAL A 90 -8.16 -14.48 24.26
#